data_AF-A0A943TEB9-F1
#
_entry.id   AF-A0A943TEB9-F1
#
_cell.length_a   1.000
_cell.length_b   1.000
_cell.length_c   1.000
_cell.angle_alpha   90.00
_cell.angle_beta   90.00
_cell.angle_gamma   90.00
#
_symmetry.space_group_name_H-M   'P 1'
#
loop_
_entity.id
_entity.type
_entity.pdbx_description
1 polymer ?
#
loop_
_entity_poly.entity_id
_entity_poly.type
_entity_poly.pdbx_seq_one_letter_code
_entity_poly.pdbx_strand_id
1 'polypeptide(L)' 'MAKVTKDTMIGELLQIDADIAPMLLNIGMHCLGCPSSQMETIAEAAMVHGIEPDDLVNDINDFLEHDLA' A
#
# COMPACT_ATOMS: atom_id res chain seq x y z
N MET A 1 16.02 5.51 0.14
CA MET A 1 14.78 4.78 0.50
C MET A 1 13.75 5.15 -0.55
N ALA A 2 13.01 4.16 -1.07
CA ALA A 2 11.89 4.45 -1.95
C ALA A 2 10.78 5.07 -1.08
N LYS A 3 10.25 6.22 -1.50
CA LYS A 3 9.15 6.88 -0.81
C LYS A 3 7.92 6.84 -1.71
N VAL A 4 6.80 6.40 -1.17
CA VAL A 4 5.52 6.31 -1.90
C VAL A 4 4.61 7.47 -1.53
N THR A 5 3.64 7.76 -2.39
CA THR A 5 2.64 8.80 -2.19
C THR A 5 1.24 8.22 -2.31
N LYS A 6 0.22 9.02 -1.99
CA LYS A 6 -1.20 8.68 -2.17
C LYS A 6 -1.55 8.21 -3.58
N ASP A 7 -0.81 8.70 -4.58
CA ASP A 7 -1.01 8.40 -6.00
C ASP A 7 -0.26 7.14 -6.48
N THR A 8 0.61 6.56 -5.65
CA THR A 8 1.29 5.31 -5.98
C THR A 8 0.26 4.19 -6.13
N MET A 9 0.38 3.41 -7.20
CA MET A 9 -0.53 2.28 -7.42
C MET A 9 -0.15 1.11 -6.51
N ILE A 10 -1.13 0.32 -6.06
CA ILE A 10 -0.89 -0.88 -5.24
C ILE A 10 0.03 -1.87 -5.97
N GLY A 11 -0.13 -2.01 -7.29
CA GLY A 11 0.76 -2.85 -8.10
C GLY A 11 2.21 -2.33 -8.14
N GLU A 12 2.41 -1.02 -8.18
CA GLU A 12 3.74 -0.40 -8.12
C GLU A 12 4.36 -0.58 -6.72
N LEU A 13 3.57 -0.39 -5.67
CA LEU A 13 3.98 -0.60 -4.29
C LEU A 13 4.50 -2.03 -4.07
N LEU A 14 3.80 -3.04 -4.58
CA LEU A 14 4.24 -4.45 -4.48
C LEU A 14 5.50 -4.76 -5.29
N GLN A 15 5.80 -3.98 -6.33
CA GLN A 15 7.06 -4.09 -7.07
C GLN A 15 8.23 -3.43 -6.34
N ILE A 16 7.94 -2.39 -5.55
CA ILE A 16 8.93 -1.76 -4.67
C ILE A 16 9.30 -2.73 -3.56
N ASP A 17 8.29 -3.29 -2.90
CA ASP A 17 8.47 -4.24 -1.81
C ASP A 17 7.25 -5.16 -1.68
N ALA A 18 7.46 -6.47 -1.81
CA ALA A 18 6.39 -7.46 -1.69
C ALA A 18 6.03 -7.75 -0.22
N ASP A 19 6.90 -7.42 0.74
CA ASP A 19 6.70 -7.67 2.17
C ASP A 19 5.70 -6.69 2.80
N ILE A 20 5.25 -5.69 2.03
CA ILE A 20 4.10 -4.84 2.38
C ILE A 20 2.76 -5.59 2.25
N ALA A 21 2.71 -6.70 1.52
CA ALA A 21 1.46 -7.41 1.23
C ALA A 21 0.64 -7.79 2.48
N PRO A 22 1.22 -8.29 3.59
CA PRO A 22 0.49 -8.56 4.82
C PRO A 22 -0.18 -7.31 5.42
N MET A 23 0.43 -6.13 5.30
CA MET A 23 -0.16 -4.87 5.75
C MET A 23 -1.42 -4.56 4.94
N LEU A 24 -1.35 -4.68 3.62
CA LEU A 24 -2.50 -4.46 2.72
C LEU A 24 -3.62 -5.50 2.92
N LEU A 25 -3.26 -6.76 3.19
CA LEU A 25 -4.24 -7.81 3.50
C LEU A 25 -4.96 -7.52 4.82
N ASN A 26 -4.26 -7.01 5.84
CA ASN A 26 -4.84 -6.68 7.13
C ASN A 26 -5.88 -5.55 7.06
N ILE A 27 -5.74 -4.61 6.12
CA ILE A 27 -6.73 -3.56 5.89
C ILE A 27 -7.93 -4.03 5.06
N GLY A 28 -7.92 -5.28 4.59
CA GLY A 28 -9.04 -5.90 3.90
C GLY A 28 -8.83 -6.13 2.41
N MET A 29 -7.65 -5.84 1.86
CA MET A 29 -7.33 -6.08 0.44
C MET A 29 -7.06 -7.57 0.13
N HIS A 30 -7.96 -8.47 0.52
CA HIS A 30 -7.81 -9.93 0.31
C HIS A 30 -7.67 -10.33 -1.17
N CYS A 31 -8.11 -9.46 -2.09
CA CYS A 31 -8.01 -9.62 -3.53
C CYS A 31 -6.72 -8.97 -4.10
N LEU A 32 -5.66 -8.82 -3.32
CA LEU A 32 -4.41 -8.14 -3.72
C LEU A 32 -3.81 -8.64 -5.05
N GLY A 33 -4.01 -9.92 -5.38
CA GLY A 33 -3.57 -10.51 -6.65
C GLY A 33 -4.45 -10.18 -7.86
N CYS A 34 -5.63 -9.57 -7.67
CA CYS A 34 -6.54 -9.22 -8.74
C CYS A 34 -6.02 -7.97 -9.48
N PRO A 35 -6.05 -7.95 -10.83
CA PRO A 35 -5.63 -6.78 -11.60
C PRO A 35 -6.35 -5.50 -11.22
N SER A 36 -7.64 -5.60 -10.84
CA SER A 36 -8.41 -4.45 -10.39
C SER A 36 -7.80 -3.80 -9.16
N SER A 37 -7.40 -4.58 -8.15
CA SER A 37 -6.85 -4.04 -6.91
C SER A 37 -5.44 -3.50 -7.05
N GLN A 38 -4.66 -4.05 -7.98
CA GLN A 38 -3.34 -3.51 -8.29
C GLN A 38 -3.39 -2.20 -9.07
N MET A 39 -4.52 -1.92 -9.73
CA MET A 39 -4.77 -0.65 -10.42
C MET A 39 -5.42 0.42 -9.53
N GLU A 40 -5.67 0.13 -8.26
CA GLU A 40 -6.09 1.14 -7.27
C GLU A 40 -4.85 1.92 -6.80
N THR A 41 -5.02 3.21 -6.55
CA THR A 41 -4.03 4.01 -5.80
C THR A 41 -4.10 3.68 -4.30
N ILE A 42 -3.03 3.96 -3.56
CA ILE A 42 -3.02 3.81 -2.09
C ILE A 42 -4.19 4.60 -1.46
N ALA A 43 -4.46 5.81 -1.96
CA ALA A 43 -5.57 6.62 -1.44
C ALA A 43 -6.95 6.01 -1.73
N GLU A 44 -7.18 5.47 -2.93
CA GLU A 44 -8.44 4.79 -3.25
C GLU A 44 -8.65 3.56 -2.38
N ALA A 45 -7.62 2.73 -2.23
CA ALA A 45 -7.67 1.56 -1.35
C ALA A 45 -7.97 1.98 0.10
N ALA A 46 -7.28 3.00 0.63
CA ALA A 46 -7.54 3.53 1.97
C ALA A 46 -9.01 3.96 2.14
N MET A 47 -9.53 4.75 1.20
CA MET A 47 -10.91 5.25 1.26
C MET A 47 -11.96 4.13 1.19
N VAL A 48 -11.76 3.11 0.34
CA VAL A 48 -12.67 1.95 0.23
C VAL A 48 -12.70 1.14 1.54
N HIS A 49 -11.57 1.09 2.24
CA HIS A 49 -11.41 0.35 3.48
C HIS A 49 -11.58 1.21 4.74
N GLY A 50 -12.01 2.47 4.61
CA GLY A 50 -12.34 3.35 5.74
C GLY A 50 -11.13 3.86 6.52
N ILE A 51 -9.97 3.95 5.86
CA ILE A 51 -8.70 4.41 6.41
C ILE A 51 -8.41 5.82 5.87
N GLU A 52 -7.80 6.66 6.69
CA GLU A 52 -7.33 7.97 6.27
C GLU A 52 -6.11 7.79 5.31
N PRO A 53 -6.16 8.34 4.08
CA PRO A 53 -5.11 8.09 3.09
C PRO A 53 -3.69 8.51 3.50
N ASP A 54 -3.54 9.62 4.23
CA ASP A 54 -2.23 10.08 4.71
C ASP A 54 -1.68 9.12 5.79
N ASP A 55 -2.51 8.60 6.69
CA ASP A 55 -2.14 7.59 7.69
C ASP A 55 -1.60 6.32 7.03
N LEU A 56 -2.29 5.78 6.01
CA LEU A 56 -1.82 4.57 5.30
C LEU A 56 -0.49 4.81 4.56
N VAL A 57 -0.31 5.98 3.94
CA VAL A 57 0.94 6.33 3.27
C VAL A 57 2.08 6.49 4.27
N ASN A 58 1.82 7.03 5.46
CA ASN A 58 2.82 7.14 6.51
C ASN A 58 3.22 5.75 7.02
N ASP A 59 2.27 4.87 7.33
CA ASP A 59 2.54 3.51 7.79
C ASP A 59 3.37 2.72 6.75
N ILE A 60 3.05 2.85 5.47
CA ILE A 60 3.80 2.20 4.39
C ILE A 60 5.22 2.76 4.29
N ASN A 61 5.39 4.08 4.34
CA ASN A 61 6.72 4.67 4.28
C ASN A 61 7.56 4.30 5.51
N ASP A 62 6.98 4.31 6.71
CA ASP A 62 7.66 3.90 7.94
C ASP A 62 8.12 2.45 7.86
N PHE A 63 7.28 1.55 7.31
CA PHE A 63 7.66 0.17 7.04
C PHE A 63 8.84 0.08 6.06
N LEU A 64 8.76 0.76 4.91
CA LEU A 64 9.81 0.76 3.90
C LEU A 64 11.13 1.35 4.42
N GLU A 65 11.09 2.35 5.30
CA GLU A 65 12.28 2.92 5.93
C GLU A 65 12.93 1.98 6.95
N HIS A 66 12.12 1.16 7.64
CA HIS A 66 12.56 0.22 8.67
C HIS A 66 13.02 -1.14 8.12
N ASP A 67 12.44 -1.65 7.03
CA ASP A 67 12.85 -2.93 6.41
C ASP A 67 14.17 -2.79 5.63
N LEU A 68 14.50 -1.57 5.18
CA LEU A 68 15.76 -1.25 4.52
C LEU A 68 16.97 -1.08 5.49
N ALA A 69 16.81 -1.38 6.78
CA ALA A 69 17.81 -1.17 7.83
C ALA A 69 18.55 -2.45 8.29
#